data_AF-A0A3M1BCE6-F1
#
_entry.id   AF-A0A3M1BCE6-F1
#
_cell.length_a   1.000
_cell.length_b   1.000
_cell.length_c   1.000
_cell.angle_alpha   90.00
_cell.angle_beta   90.00
_cell.angle_gamma   90.00
#
_symmetry.space_group_name_H-M   'P 1'
#
loop_
_entity.id
_entity.type
_entity.pdbx_description
1 polymer ?
#
loop_
_entity_poly.entity_id
_entity_poly.type
_entity_poly.pdbx_seq_one_letter_code
_entity_poly.pdbx_strand_id
1 'polypeptide(L)' 'MNPTKISFQTHPDRYKHWQLSIDGPIAHLAMNVQEDGGLRPDYRLKLNSYDILVDIELADAVTRLRFEHPE' A
#
# COMPACT_ATOMS: atom_id res chain seq x y z
N MET A 1 -25.79 1.91 -8.62
CA MET A 1 -24.48 1.32 -8.23
C MET A 1 -24.45 1.27 -6.72
N ASN A 2 -24.30 0.08 -6.11
CA ASN A 2 -24.05 0.02 -4.67
C ASN A 2 -22.65 0.58 -4.41
N PRO A 3 -22.46 1.51 -3.46
CA PRO A 3 -21.12 1.94 -3.09
C PRO A 3 -20.37 0.73 -2.54
N THR A 4 -19.28 0.35 -3.21
CA THR A 4 -18.34 -0.63 -2.67
C THR A 4 -17.86 -0.09 -1.32
N LYS A 5 -18.17 -0.78 -0.22
CA LYS A 5 -17.63 -0.41 1.09
C LYS A 5 -16.13 -0.70 1.06
N ILE A 6 -15.33 0.36 1.14
CA ILE A 6 -13.87 0.27 1.22
C ILE A 6 -13.49 0.21 2.69
N SER A 7 -12.65 -0.76 3.06
CA SER A 7 -12.01 -0.78 4.38
C SER A 7 -10.68 -0.04 4.29
N PHE A 8 -10.42 0.85 5.23
CA PHE A 8 -9.13 1.55 5.37
C PHE A 8 -8.14 0.78 6.26
N GLN A 9 -8.59 -0.31 6.90
CA GLN A 9 -7.73 -1.13 7.77
C GLN A 9 -6.94 -2.14 6.95
N THR A 10 -5.61 -2.03 6.96
CA THR A 10 -4.69 -2.97 6.30
C THR A 10 -3.58 -3.44 7.27
N HIS A 11 -2.66 -4.26 6.80
CA HIS A 11 -1.48 -4.75 7.53
C HIS A 11 -0.41 -5.13 6.49
N PRO A 12 0.91 -5.03 6.81
CA PRO A 12 2.01 -5.39 5.91
C PRO A 12 1.86 -6.76 5.25
N ASP A 13 1.37 -7.77 5.97
CA ASP A 13 1.14 -9.12 5.42
C ASP A 13 0.09 -9.16 4.29
N ARG A 14 -0.69 -8.09 4.12
CA ARG A 14 -1.72 -7.96 3.09
C ARG A 14 -1.34 -6.97 1.99
N TYR A 15 -0.18 -6.33 2.08
CA TYR A 15 0.23 -5.36 1.07
C TYR A 15 0.41 -6.05 -0.27
N LYS A 16 -0.14 -5.41 -1.30
CA LYS A 16 0.07 -5.80 -2.69
C LYS A 16 1.02 -4.84 -3.37
N HIS A 17 0.93 -3.55 -3.07
CA HIS A 17 1.48 -2.47 -3.88
C HIS A 17 2.77 -1.89 -3.32
N TRP A 18 3.10 -2.21 -2.07
CA TRP A 18 4.28 -1.68 -1.38
C TRP A 18 5.12 -2.80 -0.77
N GLN A 19 6.43 -2.61 -0.85
CA GLN A 19 7.41 -3.46 -0.17
C GLN A 19 8.21 -2.58 0.79
N LEU A 20 8.20 -2.97 2.06
CA LEU A 20 8.96 -2.31 3.10
C LEU A 20 10.18 -3.15 3.46
N SER A 21 11.35 -2.53 3.45
CA SER A 21 12.60 -3.10 3.98
C SER A 21 13.29 -2.07 4.86
N ILE A 22 13.95 -2.52 5.92
CA ILE A 22 14.59 -1.66 6.91
C ILE A 22 16.03 -2.15 7.09
N ASP A 23 16.97 -1.25 6.86
CA ASP A 23 18.41 -1.45 7.02
C ASP A 23 18.94 -0.45 8.05
N GLY A 24 18.98 -0.88 9.31
CA GLY A 24 19.33 -0.04 10.45
C GLY A 24 18.48 1.24 10.48
N PRO A 25 19.09 2.45 10.39
CA PRO A 25 18.37 3.72 10.48
C PRO A 25 17.66 4.12 9.18
N ILE A 26 17.69 3.28 8.13
CA ILE A 26 17.12 3.59 6.82
C ILE A 26 16.00 2.61 6.49
N ALA A 27 14.78 3.15 6.38
CA ALA A 27 13.65 2.44 5.82
C ALA A 27 13.51 2.71 4.31
N HIS A 28 13.47 1.65 3.51
CA HIS A 28 13.16 1.69 2.08
C HIS A 28 11.74 1.21 1.84
N LEU A 29 10.87 2.15 1.44
CA LEU A 29 9.51 1.86 1.01
C LEU A 29 9.45 1.90 -0.53
N ALA A 30 9.52 0.72 -1.14
CA ALA A 30 9.54 0.57 -2.59
C ALA A 30 8.11 0.43 -3.15
N MET A 31 7.78 1.29 -4.11
CA MET A 31 6.54 1.19 -4.86
C MET A 31 6.63 0.03 -5.86
N ASN A 32 5.75 -0.96 -5.72
CA ASN A 32 5.67 -2.14 -6.58
C ASN A 32 4.20 -2.51 -6.82
N VAL A 33 3.50 -1.65 -7.57
CA VAL A 33 2.06 -1.75 -7.74
C VAL A 33 1.69 -2.99 -8.55
N GLN A 34 0.85 -3.87 -7.99
CA GLN A 34 0.24 -4.96 -8.76
C GLN A 34 -0.79 -4.42 -9.74
N GLU A 35 -0.55 -4.60 -11.04
CA GLU A 35 -1.41 -4.07 -12.11
C GLU A 35 -2.87 -4.53 -11.99
N ASP A 36 -3.09 -5.78 -11.57
CA ASP A 36 -4.42 -6.41 -11.41
C ASP A 36 -4.97 -6.27 -9.97
N GLY A 37 -4.31 -5.47 -9.12
CA GLY A 37 -4.68 -5.28 -7.71
C GLY A 37 -5.60 -4.10 -7.43
N GLY A 38 -6.09 -3.40 -8.45
CA GLY A 38 -6.92 -2.21 -8.31
C GLY A 38 -8.29 -2.46 -7.66
N LEU A 39 -8.93 -1.38 -7.22
CA LEU A 39 -10.21 -1.41 -6.51
C LEU A 39 -11.35 -2.00 -7.35
N ARG A 40 -11.29 -1.82 -8.66
CA ARG A 40 -12.33 -2.26 -9.59
C ARG A 40 -11.72 -3.04 -10.75
N PRO A 41 -12.47 -4.01 -11.30
CA PRO A 41 -11.98 -4.85 -12.39
C PRO A 41 -11.95 -4.15 -13.75
N ASP A 42 -12.49 -2.94 -13.87
CA ASP A 42 -12.63 -2.20 -15.13
C ASP A 42 -11.39 -1.38 -15.51
N TYR A 43 -10.35 -1.36 -14.66
CA TYR A 43 -9.07 -0.73 -14.97
C TYR A 43 -7.88 -1.50 -14.40
N ARG A 44 -6.68 -1.21 -14.91
CA ARG A 44 -5.40 -1.76 -14.45
C ARG A 44 -4.45 -0.65 -14.01
N LEU A 45 -3.66 -0.95 -12.99
CA LEU A 45 -2.68 -0.03 -12.41
C LEU A 45 -1.31 -0.15 -13.12
N LYS A 46 -1.25 0.27 -14.39
CA LYS A 46 -0.04 0.15 -15.22
C LYS A 46 1.03 1.18 -14.87
N LEU A 47 2.30 0.79 -15.00
CA LEU A 47 3.47 1.67 -14.82
C LEU A 47 3.46 2.40 -13.46
N ASN A 48 3.12 1.67 -12.39
CA ASN A 48 2.97 2.23 -11.04
C ASN A 48 1.96 3.39 -10.95
N SER A 49 0.93 3.39 -11.80
CA SER A 49 -0.26 4.19 -11.53
C SER A 49 -0.97 3.67 -10.28
N TYR A 50 -1.79 4.50 -9.65
CA TYR A 50 -2.35 4.18 -8.34
C TYR A 50 -3.84 4.52 -8.25
N ASP A 51 -4.50 3.87 -7.31
CA ASP A 51 -5.84 4.20 -6.84
C ASP A 51 -5.83 4.33 -5.31
N ILE A 52 -7.02 4.37 -4.72
CA ILE A 52 -7.17 4.51 -3.27
C ILE A 52 -6.61 3.32 -2.46
N LEU A 53 -6.56 2.10 -3.01
CA LEU A 53 -6.03 0.94 -2.28
C LEU A 53 -4.52 1.05 -2.11
N VAL A 54 -3.82 1.55 -3.12
CA VAL A 54 -2.37 1.83 -3.06
C VAL A 54 -2.06 2.86 -1.97
N ASP A 55 -2.89 3.90 -1.86
CA ASP A 55 -2.72 4.96 -0.85
C ASP A 55 -3.06 4.50 0.57
N ILE A 56 -4.03 3.59 0.73
CA ILE A 56 -4.34 2.97 2.03
C ILE A 56 -3.13 2.19 2.56
N GLU A 57 -2.45 1.42 1.71
CA GLU A 57 -1.23 0.71 2.09
C GLU A 57 -0.07 1.66 2.42
N LEU A 58 0.10 2.73 1.64
CA LEU A 58 1.12 3.75 1.92
C LEU A 58 0.89 4.41 3.29
N ALA A 59 -0.36 4.78 3.59
CA ALA A 59 -0.71 5.40 4.86
C ALA A 59 -0.44 4.46 6.05
N ASP A 60 -0.76 3.17 5.95
CA ASP A 60 -0.45 2.17 6.97
C ASP A 60 1.08 2.00 7.12
N ALA A 61 1.83 1.89 6.01
CA ALA A 61 3.27 1.73 6.03
C ALA A 61 3.98 2.90 6.73
N VAL A 62 3.59 4.14 6.40
CA VAL A 62 4.13 5.34 7.05
C VAL A 62 3.76 5.41 8.52
N THR A 63 2.55 4.98 8.88
CA THR A 63 2.12 4.94 10.28
C THR A 63 2.97 3.95 11.08
N ARG A 64 3.23 2.76 10.53
CA ARG A 64 4.09 1.76 11.17
C ARG A 64 5.52 2.23 11.31
N LEU A 65 6.09 2.83 10.28
CA LEU A 65 7.43 3.41 10.38
C LEU A 65 7.54 4.44 11.51
N ARG A 66 6.49 5.23 11.76
CA ARG A 66 6.50 6.23 12.84
C ARG A 66 6.39 5.64 14.24
N PHE A 67 5.67 4.52 14.40
CA PHE A 67 5.29 4.02 15.72
C PHE A 67 5.91 2.67 16.09
N GLU A 68 6.31 1.88 15.11
CA GLU A 68 6.84 0.52 15.27
C GLU A 68 8.35 0.44 15.00
N HIS A 69 8.94 1.47 14.39
CA HIS A 69 10.37 1.54 14.03
C HIS A 69 11.05 2.81 14.57
N PRO A 70 11.32 2.91 15.89
CA PRO A 70 11.95 4.08 16.51
C PRO A 70 13.48 4.15 16.34
N GLU A 71 14.12 3.07 15.90
CA GLU A 71 15.57 2.98 15.62
C GLU A 71 16.11 3.99 14.60
#